data_AF-A0A093XXT7-F1
#
_entry.id   AF-A0A093XXT7-F1
#
_cell.length_a   1.000
_cell.length_b   1.000
_cell.length_c   1.000
_cell.angle_alpha   90.00
_cell.angle_beta   90.00
_cell.angle_gamma   90.00
#
_symmetry.space_group_name_H-M   'P 1'
#
loop_
_entity.id
_entity.type
_entity.pdbx_description
1 polymer ?
#
loop_
_entity_poly.entity_id
_entity_poly.type
_entity_poly.pdbx_seq_one_letter_code
_entity_poly.pdbx_strand_id
1 'polypeptide(L)'
;MDSLPQLKDELKPRCGDEGSDVIGPRNPNRERQEPDLISPPSTDAGKLANMKWSFADSHMRLEDGGWTRETIVRELPTSTELVSVNMRLEEGAYRELHWHTEAEWACKCYEGTQLENTTDDDFPAGVDQELEKEV
;
A
#
# COMPACT_ATOMS: atom_id res chain seq x y z
N MET A 1 8.73 22.58 28.85
CA MET A 1 9.11 21.35 28.12
C MET A 1 8.01 20.35 28.43
N ASP A 2 6.95 20.37 27.62
CA ASP A 2 5.84 19.44 27.80
C ASP A 2 6.32 18.04 27.48
N SER A 3 6.23 17.16 28.47
CA SER A 3 6.51 15.74 28.32
C SER A 3 5.57 15.17 27.26
N LEU A 4 6.14 14.49 26.25
CA LEU A 4 5.40 13.71 25.28
C LEU A 4 4.33 12.86 26.01
N PRO A 5 3.08 12.81 25.52
CA PRO A 5 2.03 12.05 26.18
C PRO A 5 2.50 10.60 26.34
N GLN A 6 2.47 10.11 27.58
CA GLN A 6 2.93 8.78 27.93
C GLN A 6 2.14 7.72 27.14
N LEU A 7 2.90 6.85 26.49
CA LEU A 7 2.56 5.66 25.71
C LEU A 7 1.64 4.68 26.48
N LYS A 8 0.33 4.96 26.61
CA LYS A 8 -0.48 4.30 27.65
C LYS A 8 -1.41 3.15 27.27
N ASP A 9 -1.56 2.76 26.02
CA ASP A 9 -2.30 1.55 25.67
C ASP A 9 -1.48 0.68 24.71
N GLU A 10 -0.68 -0.22 25.29
CA GLU A 10 -0.11 -1.32 24.53
C GLU A 10 -1.27 -2.24 24.11
N LEU A 11 -1.52 -2.35 22.79
CA LEU A 11 -2.54 -3.23 22.26
C LEU A 11 -2.23 -4.67 22.70
N LYS A 12 -3.21 -5.32 23.31
CA LYS A 12 -3.11 -6.71 23.76
C LYS A 12 -4.12 -7.55 22.98
N PRO A 13 -3.81 -8.80 22.64
CA PRO A 13 -4.77 -9.69 22.00
C PRO A 13 -5.75 -10.20 23.05
N ARG A 14 -6.67 -9.32 23.45
CA ARG A 14 -7.72 -9.57 24.44
C ARG A 14 -9.03 -8.97 23.95
N CYS A 15 -10.08 -9.78 23.89
CA CYS A 15 -11.44 -9.36 23.57
C CYS A 15 -12.36 -9.82 24.71
N GLY A 16 -12.71 -8.91 25.62
CA GLY A 16 -13.40 -9.27 26.86
C GLY A 16 -12.56 -10.23 27.73
N ASP A 17 -13.12 -11.39 28.06
CA ASP A 17 -12.45 -12.44 28.84
C ASP A 17 -11.60 -13.40 27.97
N GLU A 18 -11.62 -13.25 26.65
CA GLU A 18 -10.87 -14.09 25.71
C GLU A 18 -9.49 -13.48 25.40
N GLY A 19 -8.50 -14.35 25.17
CA GLY A 19 -7.13 -13.96 24.81
C GLY A 19 -6.13 -14.02 25.97
N SER A 20 -4.90 -13.54 25.74
CA SER A 20 -3.81 -13.55 26.74
C SER A 20 -2.72 -12.53 26.38
N ASP A 21 -1.71 -12.37 27.24
CA ASP A 21 -0.58 -11.49 26.96
C ASP A 21 0.44 -12.16 26.01
N VAL A 22 1.08 -11.37 25.15
CA VAL A 22 2.13 -11.85 24.24
C VAL A 22 3.46 -11.88 24.99
N ILE A 23 4.07 -13.07 25.11
CA ILE A 23 5.33 -13.27 25.84
C ILE A 23 6.56 -13.07 24.92
N GLY A 24 6.36 -13.06 23.59
CA GLY A 24 7.43 -12.94 22.60
C GLY A 24 7.77 -11.49 22.18
N PRO A 25 8.82 -11.29 21.35
CA PRO A 25 9.15 -10.00 20.76
C PRO A 25 7.98 -9.46 19.93
N ARG A 26 7.68 -8.17 20.07
CA ARG A 26 6.56 -7.50 19.40
C ARG A 26 7.03 -6.35 18.54
N ASN A 27 6.18 -5.94 17.59
CA ASN A 27 6.33 -4.70 16.86
C ASN A 27 5.14 -3.75 17.16
N PRO A 28 5.22 -2.95 18.23
CA PRO A 28 4.13 -2.08 18.66
C PRO A 28 3.70 -1.05 17.60
N ASN A 29 4.61 -0.65 16.71
CA ASN A 29 4.30 0.33 15.66
C ASN A 29 3.41 -0.28 14.58
N ARG A 30 3.66 -1.54 14.16
CA ARG A 30 2.80 -2.26 13.20
C ARG A 30 1.48 -2.66 13.84
N GLU A 31 1.53 -3.06 15.10
CA GLU A 31 0.36 -3.41 15.89
C GLU A 31 -0.65 -2.26 16.02
N ARG A 32 -0.16 -1.02 16.17
CA ARG A 32 -1.01 0.19 16.20
C ARG A 32 -1.71 0.50 14.89
N GLN A 33 -1.14 0.09 13.76
CA GLN A 33 -1.78 0.28 12.46
C GLN A 33 -2.95 -0.69 12.29
N GLU A 34 -2.91 -1.83 12.98
CA GLU A 34 -3.82 -2.96 12.79
C GLU A 34 -4.38 -3.49 14.12
N PRO A 35 -5.12 -2.66 14.90
CA PRO A 35 -5.66 -3.09 16.18
C PRO A 35 -6.62 -4.28 16.04
N ASP A 36 -7.40 -4.32 14.95
CA ASP A 36 -8.40 -5.37 14.69
C ASP A 36 -7.77 -6.72 14.30
N LEU A 37 -6.51 -6.74 13.85
CA LEU A 37 -5.80 -8.02 13.65
C LEU A 37 -5.29 -8.62 14.96
N ILE A 38 -5.03 -7.79 15.97
CA ILE A 38 -4.57 -8.22 17.28
C ILE A 38 -5.74 -8.68 18.15
N SER A 39 -6.84 -7.91 18.11
CA SER A 39 -8.07 -8.22 18.81
C SER A 39 -9.23 -8.20 17.82
N PRO A 40 -9.43 -9.29 17.05
CA PRO A 40 -10.50 -9.35 16.07
C PRO A 40 -11.88 -9.25 16.73
N PRO A 41 -12.89 -8.76 16.00
CA PRO A 41 -14.26 -8.76 16.47
C PRO A 41 -14.74 -10.21 16.68
N SER A 42 -15.62 -10.44 17.65
CA SER A 42 -16.14 -11.77 17.98
C SER A 42 -16.95 -12.44 16.85
N THR A 43 -17.30 -11.68 15.81
CA THR A 43 -17.98 -12.17 14.61
C THR A 43 -17.05 -12.78 13.57
N ASP A 44 -15.73 -12.55 13.67
CA ASP A 44 -14.77 -13.10 12.73
C ASP A 44 -14.58 -14.61 12.98
N ALA A 45 -14.66 -15.40 11.91
CA ALA A 45 -14.59 -16.85 12.01
C ALA A 45 -13.96 -17.49 10.77
N GLY A 46 -13.29 -18.62 11.00
CA GLY A 46 -12.72 -19.45 9.94
C GLY A 46 -11.29 -19.07 9.54
N LYS A 47 -10.84 -19.63 8.41
CA LYS A 47 -9.52 -19.38 7.84
C LYS A 47 -9.69 -18.68 6.51
N LEU A 48 -9.40 -17.38 6.47
CA LEU A 48 -9.36 -16.60 5.25
C LEU A 48 -7.92 -16.38 4.81
N ALA A 49 -7.71 -16.31 3.49
CA ALA A 49 -6.42 -15.90 2.95
C ALA A 49 -6.17 -14.41 3.27
N ASN A 50 -4.90 -14.00 3.30
CA ASN A 50 -4.56 -12.62 3.56
C ASN A 50 -5.04 -11.74 2.38
N MET A 51 -5.92 -10.79 2.64
CA MET A 51 -6.44 -9.84 1.65
C MET A 51 -5.77 -8.47 1.73
N LYS A 52 -4.73 -8.33 2.55
CA LYS A 52 -4.08 -7.06 2.81
C LYS A 52 -2.59 -7.10 2.49
N TRP A 53 -2.17 -6.16 1.67
CA TRP A 53 -0.77 -5.86 1.43
C TRP A 53 -0.55 -4.35 1.51
N SER A 54 0.59 -3.92 2.04
CA SER A 54 0.98 -2.52 2.07
C SER A 54 2.10 -2.32 1.07
N PHE A 55 1.96 -1.32 0.19
CA PHE A 55 3.04 -0.92 -0.71
C PHE A 55 4.33 -0.50 0.01
N ALA A 56 4.29 -0.21 1.32
CA ALA A 56 5.50 0.06 2.10
C ALA A 56 6.39 -1.18 2.28
N ASP A 57 5.80 -2.37 2.19
CA ASP A 57 6.51 -3.66 2.26
C ASP A 57 6.96 -4.15 0.86
N SER A 58 6.52 -3.49 -0.22
CA SER A 58 6.93 -3.80 -1.61
C SER A 58 8.32 -3.25 -1.94
N HIS A 59 9.04 -3.94 -2.82
CA HIS A 59 10.30 -3.46 -3.35
C HIS A 59 10.10 -2.18 -4.17
N MET A 60 10.98 -1.20 -3.97
CA MET A 60 10.97 0.07 -4.68
C MET A 60 12.10 0.09 -5.71
N ARG A 61 11.73 0.24 -6.97
CA ARG A 61 12.63 0.51 -8.08
C ARG A 61 12.82 2.02 -8.20
N LEU A 62 14.05 2.47 -8.05
CA LEU A 62 14.45 3.87 -8.14
C LEU A 62 15.12 4.10 -9.49
N GLU A 63 14.68 5.11 -10.21
CA GLU A 63 15.22 5.50 -11.52
C GLU A 63 15.47 7.01 -11.54
N ASP A 64 16.23 7.48 -12.53
CA ASP A 64 16.43 8.92 -12.69
C ASP A 64 15.10 9.58 -13.10
N GLY A 65 14.64 10.56 -12.30
CA GLY A 65 13.35 11.21 -12.49
C GLY A 65 12.14 10.49 -11.89
N GLY A 66 12.31 9.47 -11.03
CA GLY A 66 11.16 8.89 -10.35
C GLY A 66 11.38 7.59 -9.58
N TRP A 67 10.28 6.99 -9.16
CA TRP A 67 10.28 5.65 -8.56
C TRP A 67 9.00 4.89 -8.90
N THR A 68 9.10 3.58 -8.88
CA THR A 68 7.97 2.67 -9.02
C THR A 68 8.06 1.52 -8.04
N ARG A 69 6.91 1.01 -7.61
CA ARG A 69 6.79 -0.19 -6.77
C ARG A 69 5.54 -0.96 -7.17
N GLU A 70 5.64 -2.27 -7.17
CA GLU A 70 4.57 -3.16 -7.63
C GLU A 70 4.04 -4.03 -6.49
N THR A 71 2.77 -4.41 -6.62
CA THR A 71 2.14 -5.49 -5.85
C THR A 71 1.53 -6.45 -6.84
N ILE A 72 2.10 -7.64 -6.92
CA ILE A 72 1.68 -8.72 -7.82
C ILE A 72 1.24 -9.94 -6.98
N VAL A 73 0.89 -11.02 -7.67
CA VAL A 73 0.51 -12.30 -7.05
C VAL A 73 1.58 -12.87 -6.09
N ARG A 74 2.85 -12.48 -6.25
CA ARG A 74 3.94 -12.89 -5.35
C ARG A 74 3.77 -12.28 -3.95
N GLU A 75 3.32 -11.03 -3.85
CA GLU A 75 3.08 -10.35 -2.57
C GLU A 75 1.68 -10.60 -2.03
N LEU A 76 0.66 -10.59 -2.90
CA LEU A 76 -0.73 -10.83 -2.53
C LEU A 76 -1.35 -11.95 -3.39
N PRO A 77 -1.20 -13.22 -3.01
CA PRO A 77 -1.65 -14.36 -3.83
C PRO A 77 -3.17 -14.48 -3.95
N THR A 78 -3.94 -13.71 -3.16
CA THR A 78 -5.39 -13.62 -3.29
C THR A 78 -5.82 -12.73 -4.46
N SER A 79 -4.93 -11.85 -4.95
CA SER A 79 -5.16 -11.01 -6.14
C SER A 79 -4.54 -11.67 -7.37
N THR A 80 -5.26 -12.60 -7.99
CA THR A 80 -4.74 -13.32 -9.17
C THR A 80 -5.02 -12.63 -10.50
N GLU A 81 -6.02 -11.75 -10.55
CA GLU A 81 -6.45 -11.09 -11.78
C GLU A 81 -5.95 -9.64 -11.89
N LEU A 82 -5.51 -9.06 -10.78
CA LEU A 82 -5.16 -7.65 -10.68
C LEU A 82 -3.78 -7.49 -10.06
N VAL A 83 -2.95 -6.73 -10.77
CA VAL A 83 -1.66 -6.22 -10.33
C VAL A 83 -1.80 -4.72 -10.12
N SER A 84 -1.13 -4.17 -9.10
CA SER A 84 -1.09 -2.72 -8.91
C SER A 84 0.33 -2.20 -8.88
N VAL A 85 0.56 -1.12 -9.62
CA VAL A 85 1.81 -0.38 -9.66
C VAL A 85 1.55 0.99 -9.05
N ASN A 86 2.41 1.40 -8.11
CA ASN A 86 2.41 2.76 -7.59
C ASN A 86 3.70 3.43 -8.04
N MET A 87 3.56 4.51 -8.80
CA MET A 87 4.66 5.23 -9.39
C MET A 87 4.63 6.72 -9.06
N ARG A 88 5.79 7.35 -9.12
CA ARG A 88 5.98 8.79 -9.07
C ARG A 88 6.97 9.19 -10.14
N LEU A 89 6.61 10.22 -10.89
CA LEU A 89 7.51 10.90 -11.82
C LEU A 89 7.81 12.30 -11.29
N GLU A 90 9.06 12.72 -11.43
CA GLU A 90 9.48 14.09 -11.20
C GLU A 90 9.07 15.00 -12.37
N GLU A 91 9.10 16.31 -12.15
CA GLU A 91 8.76 17.29 -13.18
C GLU A 91 9.67 17.14 -14.40
N GLY A 92 9.08 17.00 -15.58
CA GLY A 92 9.79 16.78 -16.84
C GLY A 92 10.34 15.36 -17.03
N ALA A 93 10.11 14.44 -16.09
CA ALA A 93 10.41 13.02 -16.29
C ALA A 93 9.30 12.35 -17.14
N TYR A 94 9.69 11.35 -17.92
CA TYR A 94 8.79 10.61 -18.79
C TYR A 94 8.86 9.13 -18.48
N ARG A 95 7.70 8.46 -18.44
CA ARG A 95 7.67 7.00 -18.56
C ARG A 95 7.90 6.66 -20.03
N GLU A 96 8.85 5.77 -20.29
CA GLU A 96 9.17 5.33 -21.66
C GLU A 96 7.90 4.89 -22.37
N LEU A 97 7.74 5.28 -23.65
CA LEU A 97 6.61 4.82 -24.45
C LEU A 97 6.69 3.29 -24.59
N HIS A 98 5.73 2.59 -23.99
CA HIS A 98 5.64 1.14 -24.02
C HIS A 98 4.18 0.72 -24.18
N TRP A 99 3.99 -0.55 -24.51
CA TRP A 99 2.69 -1.19 -24.52
C TRP A 99 2.84 -2.56 -23.86
N HIS A 100 1.76 -3.05 -23.27
CA HIS A 100 1.66 -4.39 -22.74
C HIS A 100 0.34 -5.02 -23.19
N THR A 101 0.16 -6.31 -22.91
CA THR A 101 -1.03 -7.07 -23.38
C THR A 101 -2.22 -6.83 -22.47
N GLU A 102 -1.92 -6.56 -21.21
CA GLU A 102 -2.82 -6.36 -20.09
C GLU A 102 -3.56 -5.02 -20.25
N ALA A 103 -4.79 -4.94 -19.74
CA ALA A 103 -5.50 -3.67 -19.71
C ALA A 103 -5.01 -2.82 -18.53
N GLU A 104 -4.75 -1.54 -18.77
CA GLU A 104 -4.29 -0.60 -17.76
C GLU A 104 -5.42 0.34 -17.32
N TRP A 105 -5.46 0.66 -16.03
CA TRP A 105 -6.29 1.73 -15.49
C TRP A 105 -5.50 2.55 -14.47
N ALA A 106 -5.51 3.88 -14.61
CA ALA A 106 -4.76 4.78 -13.74
C ALA A 106 -5.69 5.69 -12.92
N CYS A 107 -5.33 5.89 -11.65
CA CYS A 107 -5.92 6.89 -10.76
C CYS A 107 -4.83 7.82 -10.22
N LYS A 108 -5.07 9.12 -10.31
CA LYS A 108 -4.21 10.14 -9.72
C LYS A 108 -4.56 10.31 -8.25
N CYS A 109 -3.61 10.02 -7.36
CA CYS A 109 -3.85 10.03 -5.91
C CYS A 109 -3.46 11.35 -5.23
N TYR A 110 -2.79 12.27 -5.93
CA TYR A 110 -2.35 13.57 -5.42
C TYR A 110 -2.54 14.68 -6.46
N GLU A 111 -2.65 15.93 -6.00
CA GLU A 111 -2.73 17.11 -6.88
C GLU A 111 -1.41 17.27 -7.65
N GLY A 112 -1.47 16.97 -8.94
CA GLY A 112 -0.40 17.07 -9.94
C GLY A 112 -0.96 16.78 -11.33
N THR A 113 -0.42 17.42 -12.37
CA THR A 113 -0.91 17.28 -13.74
C THR A 113 0.01 16.34 -14.51
N GLN A 114 -0.39 15.08 -14.66
CA GLN A 114 0.21 14.20 -15.69
C GLN A 114 -0.53 14.39 -17.01
N LEU A 115 0.18 14.60 -18.12
CA LEU A 115 -0.45 14.52 -19.44
C LEU A 115 -0.45 13.08 -19.94
N GLU A 116 -1.63 12.61 -20.28
CA GLU A 116 -1.86 11.45 -21.12
C GLU A 116 -2.10 11.97 -22.54
N ASN A 117 -1.05 12.10 -23.36
CA ASN A 117 -1.05 12.46 -24.80
C ASN A 117 -2.22 13.30 -25.34
N THR A 118 -2.71 14.27 -24.57
CA THR A 118 -3.68 15.29 -24.94
C THR A 118 -3.04 16.60 -24.51
N THR A 119 -2.71 17.40 -25.51
CA THR A 119 -1.97 18.66 -25.45
C THR A 119 -2.41 19.54 -24.29
N ASP A 120 -1.51 19.86 -23.35
CA ASP A 120 -1.39 21.17 -22.68
C ASP A 120 -0.14 21.23 -21.78
N ASP A 121 0.79 22.11 -22.13
CA ASP A 121 2.11 22.27 -21.50
C ASP A 121 2.05 22.89 -20.07
N ASP A 122 2.97 22.43 -19.22
CA ASP A 122 3.32 22.80 -17.81
C ASP A 122 2.83 21.82 -16.71
N PHE A 123 3.80 21.13 -16.07
CA PHE A 123 3.57 19.87 -15.33
C PHE A 123 4.11 19.88 -13.88
N PRO A 124 3.27 20.04 -12.86
CA PRO A 124 3.66 19.68 -11.50
C PRO A 124 3.72 18.14 -11.31
N ALA A 125 4.73 17.67 -10.57
CA ALA A 125 4.97 16.27 -10.25
C ALA A 125 3.70 15.51 -9.77
N GLY A 126 3.49 14.29 -10.27
CA GLY A 126 2.33 13.44 -9.98
C GLY A 126 2.70 12.12 -9.29
N VAL A 127 1.76 11.58 -8.52
CA VAL A 127 1.81 10.19 -8.03
C VAL A 127 0.60 9.48 -8.60
N ASP A 128 0.87 8.46 -9.40
CA ASP A 128 -0.16 7.69 -10.07
C ASP A 128 -0.18 6.27 -9.51
N GLN A 129 -1.39 5.73 -9.42
CA GLN A 129 -1.62 4.32 -9.13
C GLN A 129 -2.23 3.68 -10.36
N GLU A 130 -1.52 2.72 -10.92
CA GLU A 130 -1.97 1.91 -12.04
C GLU A 130 -2.46 0.55 -11.50
N LEU A 131 -3.51 0.05 -12.13
CA LEU A 131 -4.03 -1.29 -11.98
C LEU A 131 -3.95 -1.97 -13.35
N GLU A 132 -3.24 -3.08 -13.40
CA GLU A 132 -3.12 -3.93 -14.58
C GLU A 132 -3.98 -5.18 -14.37
N LYS A 133 -4.76 -5.53 -15.39
CA LYS A 133 -5.53 -6.78 -15.40
C LYS A 133 -4.84 -7.84 -16.26
N GLU A 134 -4.38 -8.92 -15.63
CA GLU A 134 -4.00 -10.14 -16.36
C GLU A 134 -5.28 -10.85 -16.84
N VAL A 135 -5.35 -11.20 -18.13
CA VAL A 135 -6.48 -11.91 -18.77
C VAL A 135 -6.19 -13.39 -18.88
#